data_AF-A0A851CHW9-F1
#
_entry.id   AF-A0A851CHW9-F1
#
_cell.length_a   1.000
_cell.length_b   1.000
_cell.length_c   1.000
_cell.angle_alpha   90.00
_cell.angle_beta   90.00
_cell.angle_gamma   90.00
#
_symmetry.space_group_name_H-M   'P 1'
#
loop_
_entity.id
_entity.type
_entity.pdbx_description
1 polymer ?
#
loop_
_entity_poly.entity_id
_entity_poly.type
_entity_poly.pdbx_seq_one_letter_code
_entity_poly.pdbx_strand_id
1 'polypeptide(L)'
;LCGALSLCSLRAAPRQPDTLYMWIDAQQARVLIGFEEDILIVSEGKMAPFTHDFRKAQQRMPAIPVGIHAMNFTWQATGRAEYYYEFLSLHSLDKGIMADPTINIPLLGTVPHKASVVQVGFPCLGKQDGVAAFEVNVIIMNSEGNIILQTPQNAIFFKTCQQAECPGGCRNGGFCNERHVCECPDGFYGPHCEKALCVPRCMNGGLCITPGLCICPPGFYGINCDKANCTTTCFNGGTCFYLGKCICPSGYEGDQCEISE
;
A
#
# COMPACT_ATOMS: atom_id res chain seq x y z
N LEU A 1 -73.19 10.13 6.21
CA LEU A 1 -73.48 9.97 4.77
C LEU A 1 -72.31 10.55 4.00
N CYS A 2 -71.68 9.72 3.18
CA CYS A 2 -70.45 9.96 2.41
C CYS A 2 -70.68 10.93 1.24
N GLY A 3 -69.65 11.65 0.78
CA GLY A 3 -69.65 12.20 -0.59
C GLY A 3 -68.79 13.45 -0.83
N ALA A 4 -67.49 13.26 -1.10
CA ALA A 4 -66.75 13.93 -2.18
C ALA A 4 -65.28 13.48 -2.17
N LEU A 5 -64.99 12.42 -2.92
CA LEU A 5 -63.63 11.98 -3.27
C LEU A 5 -63.04 12.99 -4.26
N SER A 6 -62.23 13.92 -3.77
CA SER A 6 -61.29 14.65 -4.62
C SER A 6 -60.06 13.76 -4.79
N LEU A 7 -59.95 13.13 -5.97
CA LEU A 7 -58.76 12.42 -6.42
C LEU A 7 -57.62 13.44 -6.53
N CYS A 8 -56.82 13.53 -5.47
CA CYS A 8 -55.50 14.11 -5.55
C CYS A 8 -54.65 13.16 -6.41
N SER A 9 -54.53 13.44 -7.71
CA SER A 9 -53.52 12.80 -8.55
C SER A 9 -52.16 13.13 -7.95
N LEU A 10 -51.61 12.20 -7.16
CA LEU A 10 -50.18 12.10 -6.94
C LEU A 10 -49.54 12.00 -8.33
N ARG A 11 -49.04 13.14 -8.85
CA ARG A 11 -48.08 13.12 -9.95
C ARG A 11 -46.92 12.28 -9.45
N ALA A 12 -46.81 11.07 -9.97
CA ALA A 12 -45.60 10.28 -9.82
C ALA A 12 -44.43 11.18 -10.20
N ALA A 13 -43.42 11.26 -9.33
CA ALA A 13 -42.15 11.88 -9.70
C ALA A 13 -41.72 11.30 -11.06
N PRO A 14 -41.27 12.13 -12.01
CA PRO A 14 -40.90 11.64 -13.33
C PRO A 14 -39.93 10.47 -13.16
N ARG A 15 -40.22 9.33 -13.81
CA ARG A 15 -39.31 8.19 -13.85
C ARG A 15 -37.96 8.71 -14.31
N GLN A 16 -36.95 8.70 -13.43
CA GLN A 16 -35.58 8.90 -13.87
C GLN A 16 -35.27 7.82 -14.90
N PRO A 17 -34.73 8.18 -16.07
CA PRO A 17 -34.37 7.21 -17.09
C PRO A 17 -33.36 6.21 -16.49
N ASP A 18 -33.52 4.95 -16.87
CA ASP A 18 -32.56 3.90 -16.55
C ASP A 18 -31.24 4.21 -17.27
N THR A 19 -30.24 4.70 -16.54
CA THR A 19 -29.02 5.18 -17.17
C THR A 19 -27.83 5.23 -16.22
N LEU A 20 -26.64 5.44 -16.77
CA LEU A 20 -25.38 5.42 -16.05
C LEU A 20 -24.77 6.83 -15.97
N TYR A 21 -24.22 7.17 -14.81
CA TYR A 21 -23.40 8.35 -14.60
C TYR A 21 -22.06 7.99 -13.98
N MET A 22 -21.01 8.68 -14.42
CA MET A 22 -19.67 8.60 -13.84
C MET A 22 -19.01 9.98 -13.90
N TRP A 23 -18.45 10.44 -12.79
CA TRP A 23 -17.86 11.77 -12.68
C TRP A 23 -16.76 11.83 -11.63
N ILE A 24 -15.97 12.89 -11.68
CA ILE A 24 -15.06 13.29 -10.60
C ILE A 24 -15.77 14.40 -9.82
N ASP A 25 -15.89 14.26 -8.51
CA ASP A 25 -16.56 15.26 -7.68
C ASP A 25 -15.78 16.59 -7.62
N ALA A 26 -16.48 17.69 -7.36
CA ALA A 26 -15.92 19.04 -7.29
C ALA A 26 -14.71 19.16 -6.33
N GLN A 27 -14.72 18.44 -5.20
CA GLN A 27 -13.61 18.49 -4.25
C GLN A 27 -12.35 17.83 -4.84
N GLN A 28 -12.50 16.67 -5.48
CA GLN A 28 -11.42 15.98 -6.19
C GLN A 28 -10.93 16.78 -7.42
N ALA A 29 -11.84 17.41 -8.16
CA ALA A 29 -11.52 18.28 -9.29
C ALA A 29 -10.71 19.51 -8.86
N ARG A 30 -11.04 20.11 -7.72
CA ARG A 30 -10.28 21.23 -7.14
C ARG A 30 -8.82 20.86 -6.90
N VAL A 31 -8.57 19.65 -6.41
CA VAL A 31 -7.20 19.15 -6.17
C VAL A 31 -6.47 18.83 -7.48
N LEU A 32 -7.19 18.32 -8.48
CA LEU A 32 -6.60 17.86 -9.75
C LEU A 32 -6.28 19.02 -10.70
N ILE A 33 -7.23 19.93 -10.90
CA ILE A 33 -7.17 20.98 -11.94
C ILE A 33 -7.39 22.39 -11.40
N GLY A 34 -7.62 22.56 -10.08
CA GLY A 34 -7.82 23.88 -9.45
C GLY A 34 -9.23 24.45 -9.58
N PHE A 35 -10.15 23.74 -10.22
CA PHE A 35 -11.56 24.13 -10.39
C PHE A 35 -12.48 23.26 -9.54
N GLU A 36 -13.35 23.87 -8.74
CA GLU A 36 -14.27 23.19 -7.82
C GLU A 36 -15.64 22.95 -8.49
N GLU A 37 -15.66 22.14 -9.54
CA GLU A 37 -16.86 21.73 -10.27
C GLU A 37 -16.79 20.24 -10.60
N ASP A 38 -17.96 19.59 -10.67
CA ASP A 38 -18.04 18.17 -11.04
C ASP A 38 -17.60 17.97 -12.51
N ILE A 39 -16.68 17.03 -12.74
CA ILE A 39 -16.23 16.67 -14.09
C ILE A 39 -16.98 15.42 -14.53
N LEU A 40 -18.03 15.61 -15.34
CA LEU A 40 -18.81 14.52 -15.91
C LEU A 40 -18.02 13.76 -16.99
N ILE A 41 -17.80 12.46 -16.79
CA ILE A 41 -17.11 11.58 -17.76
C ILE A 41 -18.14 10.76 -18.54
N VAL A 42 -19.15 10.22 -17.84
CA VAL A 42 -20.30 9.56 -18.44
C VAL A 42 -21.57 10.25 -17.95
N SER A 43 -22.43 10.61 -18.88
CA SER A 43 -23.74 11.21 -18.60
C SER A 43 -24.78 10.55 -19.49
N GLU A 44 -25.86 10.10 -18.87
CA GLU A 44 -26.93 9.39 -19.56
C GLU A 44 -26.42 8.20 -20.41
N GLY A 45 -25.46 7.45 -19.85
CA GLY A 45 -24.87 6.28 -20.51
C GLY A 45 -24.00 6.60 -21.73
N LYS A 46 -23.63 7.87 -21.93
CA LYS A 46 -22.75 8.32 -23.01
C LYS A 46 -21.50 8.98 -22.47
N MET A 47 -20.38 8.71 -23.12
CA MET A 47 -19.11 9.37 -22.84
C MET A 47 -19.21 10.88 -23.13
N ALA A 48 -18.58 11.70 -22.30
CA ALA A 48 -18.60 13.15 -22.45
C ALA A 48 -17.92 13.60 -23.76
N PRO A 49 -18.35 14.71 -24.40
CA PRO A 49 -17.86 15.08 -25.73
C PRO A 49 -16.34 15.26 -25.84
N PHE A 50 -15.67 15.68 -24.76
CA PHE A 50 -14.22 15.84 -24.74
C PHE A 50 -13.47 14.50 -24.87
N THR A 51 -14.12 13.37 -24.60
CA THR A 51 -13.53 12.02 -24.68
C THR A 51 -13.66 11.37 -26.05
N HIS A 52 -14.48 11.93 -26.96
CA HIS A 52 -14.70 11.36 -28.30
C HIS A 52 -13.41 11.32 -29.13
N ASP A 53 -12.59 12.36 -29.04
CA ASP A 53 -11.22 12.37 -29.56
C ASP A 53 -10.25 12.16 -28.40
N PHE A 54 -10.18 10.92 -27.94
CA PHE A 54 -9.39 10.57 -26.76
C PHE A 54 -7.90 10.88 -26.94
N ARG A 55 -7.35 10.77 -28.16
CA ARG A 55 -5.95 11.13 -28.42
C ARG A 55 -5.68 12.61 -28.17
N LYS A 56 -6.57 13.48 -28.64
CA LYS A 56 -6.49 14.92 -28.38
C LYS A 56 -6.76 15.26 -26.92
N ALA A 57 -7.66 14.53 -26.26
CA ALA A 57 -7.91 14.67 -24.83
C ALA A 57 -6.68 14.30 -24.00
N GLN A 58 -6.04 13.17 -24.32
CA GLN A 58 -4.83 12.67 -23.66
C GLN A 58 -3.66 13.65 -23.79
N GLN A 59 -3.49 14.32 -24.93
CA GLN A 59 -2.48 15.39 -25.11
C GLN A 59 -2.72 16.61 -24.21
N ARG A 60 -3.95 16.82 -23.73
CA ARG A 60 -4.32 17.93 -22.84
C ARG A 60 -4.35 17.53 -21.37
N MET A 61 -4.31 16.23 -21.07
CA MET A 61 -4.27 15.72 -19.70
C MET A 61 -2.82 15.74 -19.21
N PRO A 62 -2.48 16.61 -18.23
CA PRO A 62 -1.15 16.56 -17.62
C PRO A 62 -0.98 15.26 -16.83
N ALA A 63 0.27 14.89 -16.56
CA ALA A 63 0.55 13.81 -15.62
C ALA A 63 -0.01 14.15 -14.24
N ILE A 64 -0.57 13.15 -13.55
CA ILE A 64 -1.10 13.28 -12.20
C ILE A 64 0.06 13.74 -11.29
N PRO A 65 -0.07 14.86 -10.55
CA PRO A 65 1.02 15.43 -9.78
C PRO A 65 1.41 14.57 -8.57
N VAL A 66 2.58 14.84 -8.00
CA VAL A 66 3.17 14.08 -6.88
C VAL A 66 2.24 14.00 -5.67
N GLY A 67 1.56 15.09 -5.32
CA GLY A 67 0.67 15.18 -4.14
C GLY A 67 -0.67 14.46 -4.28
N ILE A 68 -0.98 13.85 -5.42
CA ILE A 68 -2.20 13.06 -5.64
C ILE A 68 -1.82 11.58 -5.69
N HIS A 69 -2.03 10.87 -4.58
CA HIS A 69 -1.74 9.44 -4.44
C HIS A 69 -2.90 8.54 -4.88
N ALA A 70 -4.11 9.10 -4.95
CA ALA A 70 -5.29 8.41 -5.43
C ALA A 70 -6.29 9.42 -6.02
N MET A 71 -7.12 8.95 -6.95
CA MET A 71 -8.21 9.71 -7.54
C MET A 71 -9.55 9.03 -7.26
N ASN A 72 -10.51 9.82 -6.80
CA ASN A 72 -11.87 9.39 -6.59
C ASN A 72 -12.71 9.60 -7.85
N PHE A 73 -13.42 8.55 -8.25
CA PHE A 73 -14.45 8.57 -9.28
C PHE A 73 -15.76 8.19 -8.62
N THR A 74 -16.80 8.98 -8.83
CA THR A 74 -18.14 8.65 -8.37
C THR A 74 -18.95 8.11 -9.53
N TRP A 75 -19.67 7.02 -9.31
CA TRP A 75 -20.56 6.42 -10.31
C TRP A 75 -21.89 6.00 -9.70
N GLN A 76 -22.91 5.90 -10.56
CA GLN A 76 -24.20 5.31 -10.19
C GLN A 76 -24.97 4.84 -11.42
N ALA A 77 -25.80 3.82 -11.21
CA ALA A 77 -26.87 3.41 -12.11
C ALA A 77 -28.21 4.00 -11.62
N THR A 78 -28.80 4.92 -12.37
CA THR A 78 -30.15 5.43 -12.06
C THR A 78 -31.22 4.48 -12.59
N GLY A 79 -32.37 4.48 -11.93
CA GLY A 79 -33.51 3.67 -12.34
C GLY A 79 -33.45 2.24 -11.80
N ARG A 80 -33.89 1.26 -12.60
CA ARG A 80 -34.02 -0.16 -12.24
C ARG A 80 -33.13 -1.09 -13.07
N ALA A 81 -32.44 -0.58 -14.08
CA ALA A 81 -31.56 -1.38 -14.91
C ALA A 81 -30.26 -1.71 -14.16
N GLU A 82 -29.82 -2.96 -14.27
CA GLU A 82 -28.56 -3.44 -13.72
C GLU A 82 -27.44 -3.29 -14.76
N TYR A 83 -26.31 -2.75 -14.32
CA TYR A 83 -25.09 -2.64 -15.11
C TYR A 83 -23.94 -3.36 -14.41
N TYR A 84 -23.09 -3.98 -15.20
CA TYR A 84 -21.94 -4.75 -14.71
C TYR A 84 -20.67 -4.08 -15.17
N TYR A 85 -19.61 -4.09 -14.36
CA TYR A 85 -18.32 -3.54 -14.72
C TYR A 85 -17.24 -4.62 -14.61
N GLU A 86 -16.19 -4.51 -15.43
CA GLU A 86 -15.00 -5.36 -15.33
C GLU A 86 -13.74 -4.55 -15.62
N PHE A 87 -12.78 -4.59 -14.69
CA PHE A 87 -11.44 -4.06 -14.86
C PHE A 87 -10.56 -5.12 -15.52
N LEU A 88 -10.34 -4.97 -16.83
CA LEU A 88 -9.58 -5.88 -17.66
C LEU A 88 -8.06 -5.72 -17.48
N SER A 89 -7.60 -4.51 -17.19
CA SER A 89 -6.17 -4.22 -16.97
C SER A 89 -6.00 -3.08 -15.98
N LEU A 90 -5.12 -3.30 -15.01
CA LEU A 90 -4.56 -2.28 -14.12
C LEU A 90 -3.06 -2.49 -14.15
N HIS A 91 -2.36 -1.73 -15.00
CA HIS A 91 -0.98 -2.03 -15.32
C HIS A 91 -0.10 -0.79 -15.39
N SER A 92 1.02 -0.82 -14.67
CA SER A 92 2.10 0.15 -14.82
C SER A 92 3.07 -0.33 -15.91
N LEU A 93 3.31 0.54 -16.89
CA LEU A 93 4.31 0.34 -17.95
C LEU A 93 5.72 0.63 -17.42
N ASP A 94 5.84 1.43 -16.35
CA ASP A 94 7.09 1.85 -15.72
C ASP A 94 7.20 1.30 -14.29
N LYS A 95 7.28 -0.02 -14.15
CA LYS A 95 7.33 -0.72 -12.84
C LYS A 95 8.50 -0.33 -11.94
N GLY A 96 9.55 0.30 -12.48
CA GLY A 96 10.66 0.85 -11.70
C GLY A 96 10.34 2.16 -10.99
N ILE A 97 9.30 2.87 -11.42
CA ILE A 97 8.86 4.17 -10.87
C ILE A 97 7.57 3.99 -10.05
N MET A 98 6.60 3.26 -10.58
CA MET A 98 5.28 3.06 -9.98
C MET A 98 4.84 1.60 -10.09
N ALA A 99 4.32 1.02 -9.02
CA ALA A 99 3.68 -0.30 -9.08
C ALA A 99 2.34 -0.24 -9.86
N ASP A 100 1.74 -1.40 -10.14
CA ASP A 100 0.46 -1.45 -10.84
C ASP A 100 -0.63 -0.65 -10.06
N PRO A 101 -1.47 0.15 -10.74
CA PRO A 101 -2.52 0.94 -10.09
C PRO A 101 -3.52 0.04 -9.36
N THR A 102 -4.11 0.55 -8.28
CA THR A 102 -5.01 -0.22 -7.41
C THR A 102 -6.41 0.36 -7.40
N ILE A 103 -7.40 -0.46 -7.05
CA ILE A 103 -8.79 -0.03 -6.85
C ILE A 103 -9.31 -0.52 -5.50
N ASN A 104 -10.27 0.20 -4.91
CA ASN A 104 -10.87 -0.15 -3.61
C ASN A 104 -12.15 -1.02 -3.72
N ILE A 105 -12.45 -1.54 -4.92
CA ILE A 105 -13.60 -2.39 -5.23
C ILE A 105 -13.12 -3.68 -5.91
N PRO A 106 -13.93 -4.75 -6.00
CA PRO A 106 -13.60 -5.95 -6.78
C PRO A 106 -13.33 -5.63 -8.25
N LEU A 107 -12.58 -6.47 -8.96
CA LEU A 107 -12.30 -6.28 -10.40
C LEU A 107 -13.55 -6.49 -11.29
N LEU A 108 -14.54 -7.26 -10.82
CA LEU A 108 -15.79 -7.54 -11.50
C LEU A 108 -16.95 -7.37 -10.50
N GLY A 109 -18.01 -6.68 -10.90
CA GLY A 109 -19.18 -6.47 -10.04
C GLY A 109 -20.32 -5.72 -10.73
N THR A 110 -21.29 -5.28 -9.93
CA THR A 110 -22.42 -4.45 -10.39
C THR A 110 -22.19 -2.98 -10.05
N VAL A 111 -22.61 -2.09 -10.95
CA VAL A 111 -22.60 -0.64 -10.69
C VAL A 111 -23.71 -0.33 -9.68
N PRO A 112 -23.43 0.34 -8.56
CA PRO A 112 -24.42 0.57 -7.52
C PRO A 112 -25.48 1.59 -7.96
N HIS A 113 -26.70 1.41 -7.48
CA HIS A 113 -27.78 2.39 -7.68
C HIS A 113 -27.60 3.67 -6.87
N LYS A 114 -26.90 3.58 -5.74
CA LYS A 114 -26.52 4.73 -4.92
C LYS A 114 -25.16 5.24 -5.38
N ALA A 115 -25.04 6.55 -5.56
CA ALA A 115 -23.76 7.24 -5.75
C ALA A 115 -22.69 6.69 -4.80
N SER A 116 -21.67 6.06 -5.39
CA SER A 116 -20.60 5.40 -4.66
C SER A 116 -19.26 5.78 -5.27
N VAL A 117 -18.24 5.86 -4.42
CA VAL A 117 -16.89 6.26 -4.82
C VAL A 117 -16.03 5.04 -5.10
N VAL A 118 -15.39 5.03 -6.26
CA VAL A 118 -14.29 4.16 -6.62
C VAL A 118 -13.01 4.97 -6.50
N GLN A 119 -12.08 4.49 -5.70
CA GLN A 119 -10.78 5.12 -5.51
C GLN A 119 -9.74 4.35 -6.32
N VAL A 120 -9.08 5.04 -7.26
CA VAL A 120 -7.95 4.51 -8.02
C VAL A 120 -6.66 5.00 -7.37
N GLY A 121 -5.84 4.10 -6.85
CA GLY A 121 -4.56 4.40 -6.22
C GLY A 121 -3.38 4.35 -7.20
N PHE A 122 -2.41 5.24 -7.01
CA PHE A 122 -1.19 5.36 -7.82
C PHE A 122 0.04 5.12 -6.94
N PRO A 123 0.41 3.85 -6.69
CA PRO A 123 1.47 3.50 -5.75
C PRO A 123 2.86 3.76 -6.35
N CYS A 124 3.40 4.97 -6.23
CA CYS A 124 4.80 5.18 -6.62
C CYS A 124 5.71 4.42 -5.66
N LEU A 125 6.81 3.90 -6.21
CA LEU A 125 7.81 3.21 -5.42
C LEU A 125 8.64 4.19 -4.60
N GLY A 126 8.69 5.47 -4.95
CA GLY A 126 9.51 6.50 -4.30
C GLY A 126 11.03 6.35 -4.54
N LYS A 127 11.48 5.38 -5.33
CA LYS A 127 12.91 5.04 -5.49
C LYS A 127 13.72 6.10 -6.24
N GLN A 128 13.05 6.80 -7.15
CA GLN A 128 13.62 7.82 -8.01
C GLN A 128 12.52 8.77 -8.46
N ASP A 129 12.90 9.98 -8.82
CA ASP A 129 12.03 10.90 -9.53
C ASP A 129 11.71 10.36 -10.93
N GLY A 130 10.47 10.56 -11.39
CA GLY A 130 10.10 10.16 -12.73
C GLY A 130 8.62 10.32 -13.03
N VAL A 131 8.27 10.11 -14.29
CA VAL A 131 6.87 10.02 -14.72
C VAL A 131 6.63 8.58 -15.16
N ALA A 132 5.68 7.91 -14.50
CA ALA A 132 5.26 6.55 -14.84
C ALA A 132 4.05 6.59 -15.75
N ALA A 133 4.09 5.84 -16.84
CA ALA A 133 2.96 5.54 -17.70
C ALA A 133 2.20 4.32 -17.18
N PHE A 134 0.87 4.34 -17.27
CA PHE A 134 0.01 3.24 -16.84
C PHE A 134 -1.29 3.16 -17.63
N GLU A 135 -1.91 1.98 -17.59
CA GLU A 135 -3.17 1.64 -18.24
C GLU A 135 -4.23 1.27 -17.20
N VAL A 136 -5.46 1.72 -17.42
CA VAL A 136 -6.66 1.34 -16.67
C VAL A 136 -7.73 1.00 -17.68
N ASN A 137 -7.91 -0.29 -17.98
CA ASN A 137 -8.91 -0.73 -18.95
C ASN A 137 -10.13 -1.25 -18.20
N VAL A 138 -11.22 -0.50 -18.26
CA VAL A 138 -12.53 -0.90 -17.73
C VAL A 138 -13.56 -1.00 -18.85
N ILE A 139 -14.43 -2.02 -18.76
CA ILE A 139 -15.64 -2.18 -19.56
C ILE A 139 -16.87 -2.10 -18.64
N ILE A 140 -17.98 -1.62 -19.19
CA ILE A 140 -19.30 -1.67 -18.56
C ILE A 140 -20.25 -2.38 -19.52
N MET A 141 -20.98 -3.36 -18.99
CA MET A 141 -21.91 -4.21 -19.70
C MET A 141 -23.34 -3.97 -19.22
N ASN A 142 -24.31 -4.18 -20.10
CA ASN A 142 -25.72 -4.25 -19.73
C ASN A 142 -26.07 -5.64 -19.14
N SER A 143 -27.34 -5.85 -18.78
CA SER A 143 -27.84 -7.13 -18.26
C SER A 143 -27.79 -8.31 -19.23
N GLU A 144 -27.56 -8.06 -20.52
CA GLU A 144 -27.42 -9.08 -21.56
C GLU A 144 -25.95 -9.47 -21.78
N GLY A 145 -25.00 -8.80 -21.11
CA GLY A 145 -23.56 -8.99 -21.31
C GLY A 145 -22.97 -8.19 -22.47
N ASN A 146 -23.74 -7.31 -23.10
CA ASN A 146 -23.24 -6.44 -24.17
C ASN A 146 -22.44 -5.28 -23.58
N ILE A 147 -21.22 -5.06 -24.07
CA ILE A 147 -20.36 -3.92 -23.69
C ILE A 147 -21.00 -2.63 -24.23
N ILE A 148 -21.38 -1.73 -23.32
CA ILE A 148 -22.00 -0.44 -23.66
C ILE A 148 -21.03 0.74 -23.51
N LEU A 149 -20.05 0.62 -22.61
CA LEU A 149 -18.99 1.60 -22.41
C LEU A 149 -17.68 0.87 -22.19
N GLN A 150 -16.61 1.43 -22.71
CA GLN A 150 -15.28 0.88 -22.55
C GLN A 150 -14.27 2.02 -22.56
N THR A 151 -13.18 1.83 -21.81
CA THR A 151 -12.01 2.71 -21.90
C THR A 151 -11.49 2.73 -23.34
N PRO A 152 -11.20 3.90 -23.94
CA PRO A 152 -10.64 3.98 -25.27
C PRO A 152 -9.40 3.09 -25.44
N GLN A 153 -9.25 2.45 -26.60
CA GLN A 153 -8.12 1.56 -26.86
C GLN A 153 -6.79 2.29 -26.74
N ASN A 154 -5.80 1.62 -26.13
CA ASN A 154 -4.46 2.15 -25.88
C ASN A 154 -4.47 3.45 -25.08
N ALA A 155 -5.43 3.60 -24.15
CA ALA A 155 -5.43 4.72 -23.23
C ALA A 155 -4.26 4.62 -22.27
N ILE A 156 -3.33 5.56 -22.38
CA ILE A 156 -2.16 5.67 -21.50
C ILE A 156 -2.30 6.93 -20.67
N PHE A 157 -2.23 6.75 -19.36
CA PHE A 157 -2.22 7.83 -18.38
C PHE A 157 -0.83 7.96 -17.78
N PHE A 158 -0.54 9.13 -17.19
CA PHE A 158 0.77 9.43 -16.65
C PHE A 158 0.67 9.89 -15.19
N LYS A 159 1.57 9.43 -14.33
CA LYS A 159 1.70 9.82 -12.93
C LYS A 159 3.11 10.32 -12.68
N THR A 160 3.24 11.51 -12.11
CA THR A 160 4.51 12.04 -11.62
C THR A 160 4.78 11.47 -10.24
N CYS A 161 5.92 10.82 -10.08
CA CYS A 161 6.41 10.24 -8.84
C CYS A 161 7.70 10.97 -8.43
N GLN A 162 7.86 11.17 -7.13
CA GLN A 162 9.06 11.79 -6.59
C GLN A 162 9.81 10.77 -5.74
N GLN A 163 11.13 10.90 -5.68
CA GLN A 163 11.92 10.23 -4.68
C GLN A 163 11.44 10.70 -3.30
N ALA A 164 11.03 9.76 -2.45
CA ALA A 164 10.57 10.12 -1.12
C ALA A 164 11.76 10.28 -0.16
N GLU A 165 11.74 11.37 0.61
CA GLU A 165 12.75 11.66 1.63
C GLU A 165 12.18 11.36 3.01
N CYS A 166 12.84 10.49 3.77
CA CYS A 166 12.43 10.15 5.14
C CYS A 166 13.21 11.04 6.12
N PRO A 167 12.55 11.64 7.14
CA PRO A 167 13.25 12.33 8.21
C PRO A 167 14.30 11.39 8.84
N GLY A 168 15.57 11.81 8.92
CA GLY A 168 16.65 10.97 9.46
C GLY A 168 17.18 9.87 8.53
N GLY A 169 16.59 9.67 7.35
CA GLY A 169 16.99 8.69 6.34
C GLY A 169 16.70 7.23 6.72
N CYS A 170 16.90 6.33 5.77
CA CYS A 170 16.79 4.89 5.97
C CYS A 170 18.20 4.25 5.92
N ARG A 171 18.52 3.40 6.89
CA ARG A 171 19.82 2.72 7.03
C ARG A 171 19.79 1.31 6.47
N ASN A 172 20.96 0.67 6.38
CA ASN A 172 21.12 -0.75 6.06
C ASN A 172 20.44 -1.19 4.75
N GLY A 173 20.38 -0.30 3.75
CA GLY A 173 19.72 -0.58 2.47
C GLY A 173 18.19 -0.46 2.50
N GLY A 174 17.62 0.05 3.59
CA GLY A 174 16.21 0.45 3.66
C GLY A 174 15.91 1.61 2.71
N PHE A 175 14.67 1.66 2.25
CA PHE A 175 14.22 2.62 1.25
C PHE A 175 12.99 3.38 1.77
N CYS A 176 12.88 4.68 1.47
CA CYS A 176 11.82 5.53 2.02
C CYS A 176 10.59 5.53 1.12
N ASN A 177 9.45 5.01 1.56
CA ASN A 177 8.25 5.04 0.73
C ASN A 177 7.57 6.42 0.71
N GLU A 178 6.58 6.60 -0.17
CA GLU A 178 5.84 7.87 -0.30
C GLU A 178 5.17 8.36 0.99
N ARG A 179 4.97 7.49 1.98
CA ARG A 179 4.39 7.86 3.28
C ARG A 179 5.44 8.37 4.26
N HIS A 180 6.67 8.60 3.79
CA HIS A 180 7.83 8.98 4.59
C HIS A 180 8.14 7.95 5.70
N VAL A 181 7.93 6.67 5.40
CA VAL A 181 8.27 5.55 6.30
C VAL A 181 9.32 4.67 5.63
N CYS A 182 10.35 4.28 6.38
CA CYS A 182 11.37 3.36 5.86
C CYS A 182 10.82 1.94 5.74
N GLU A 183 10.92 1.37 4.53
CA GLU A 183 10.74 -0.05 4.27
C GLU A 183 12.09 -0.75 4.44
N CYS A 184 12.15 -1.63 5.44
CA CYS A 184 13.39 -2.29 5.83
C CYS A 184 13.58 -3.61 5.09
N PRO A 185 14.82 -3.92 4.68
CA PRO A 185 15.15 -5.21 4.12
C PRO A 185 15.04 -6.32 5.18
N ASP A 186 15.00 -7.57 4.71
CA ASP A 186 14.87 -8.74 5.57
C ASP A 186 15.93 -8.75 6.69
N GLY A 187 15.45 -8.99 7.91
CA GLY A 187 16.28 -9.01 9.11
C GLY A 187 16.59 -7.64 9.70
N PHE A 188 16.10 -6.52 9.14
CA PHE A 188 16.22 -5.20 9.74
C PHE A 188 14.84 -4.62 10.12
N TYR A 189 14.80 -3.76 11.14
CA TYR A 189 13.58 -3.11 11.61
C TYR A 189 13.90 -1.80 12.35
N GLY A 190 12.86 -1.09 12.77
CA GLY A 190 12.94 0.24 13.39
C GLY A 190 12.58 1.36 12.41
N PRO A 191 12.36 2.59 12.90
CA PRO A 191 11.93 3.72 12.08
C PRO A 191 12.90 4.09 10.96
N HIS A 192 14.19 3.78 11.12
CA HIS A 192 15.24 4.05 10.13
C HIS A 192 15.95 2.77 9.69
N CYS A 193 15.36 1.59 9.90
CA CYS A 193 15.98 0.29 9.64
C CYS A 193 17.33 0.09 10.34
N GLU A 194 17.50 0.72 11.50
CA GLU A 194 18.75 0.77 12.26
C GLU A 194 18.96 -0.46 13.15
N LYS A 195 17.91 -1.24 13.42
CA LYS A 195 17.98 -2.42 14.29
C LYS A 195 18.03 -3.67 13.44
N ALA A 196 18.92 -4.60 13.80
CA ALA A 196 19.02 -5.90 13.17
C ALA A 196 18.35 -6.98 14.03
N LEU A 197 17.77 -7.99 13.37
CA LEU A 197 17.21 -9.18 13.96
C LEU A 197 18.21 -10.33 13.81
N CYS A 198 18.74 -10.82 14.93
CA CYS A 198 19.61 -11.99 14.95
C CYS A 198 18.81 -13.22 15.36
N VAL A 199 18.81 -14.24 14.50
CA VAL A 199 18.28 -15.56 14.80
C VAL A 199 19.41 -16.57 14.60
N PRO A 200 19.89 -17.25 15.66
CA PRO A 200 19.50 -17.12 17.07
C PRO A 200 19.88 -15.75 17.69
N ARG A 201 19.15 -15.36 18.74
CA ARG A 201 19.41 -14.08 19.45
C ARG A 201 20.79 -14.07 20.11
N CYS A 202 21.43 -12.91 20.15
CA CYS A 202 22.65 -12.71 20.92
C CYS A 202 22.41 -12.90 22.42
N MET A 203 23.23 -13.74 23.06
CA MET A 203 23.18 -14.04 24.48
C MET A 203 24.22 -13.23 25.26
N ASN A 204 24.15 -13.30 26.60
CA ASN A 204 25.12 -12.70 27.52
C ASN A 204 25.36 -11.19 27.32
N GLY A 205 24.38 -10.46 26.78
CA GLY A 205 24.48 -9.03 26.51
C GLY A 205 25.12 -8.68 25.16
N GLY A 206 25.30 -9.66 24.25
CA GLY A 206 25.79 -9.40 22.90
C GLY A 206 24.87 -8.49 22.08
N LEU A 207 25.47 -7.68 21.20
CA LEU A 207 24.77 -6.73 20.35
C LEU A 207 24.60 -7.30 18.94
N CYS A 208 23.35 -7.33 18.45
CA CYS A 208 23.06 -7.68 17.07
C CYS A 208 23.28 -6.47 16.18
N ILE A 209 24.28 -6.52 15.31
CA ILE A 209 24.64 -5.40 14.42
C ILE A 209 24.17 -5.59 12.98
N THR A 210 24.02 -6.84 12.54
CA THR A 210 23.50 -7.23 11.23
C THR A 210 22.88 -8.63 11.37
N PRO A 211 21.92 -9.04 10.51
CA PRO A 211 21.25 -10.32 10.64
C PRO A 211 22.23 -11.49 10.80
N GLY A 212 22.08 -12.23 11.91
CA GLY A 212 22.88 -13.41 12.23
C GLY A 212 24.29 -13.14 12.79
N LEU A 213 24.70 -11.88 12.98
CA LEU A 213 26.01 -11.54 13.54
C LEU A 213 25.89 -10.78 14.86
N CYS A 214 26.42 -11.41 15.91
CA CYS A 214 26.51 -10.84 17.25
C CYS A 214 27.92 -10.32 17.54
N ILE A 215 28.03 -9.10 18.05
CA ILE A 215 29.23 -8.64 18.76
C ILE A 215 29.12 -9.13 20.20
N CYS A 216 30.07 -9.97 20.60
CA CYS A 216 30.10 -10.53 21.94
C CYS A 216 30.83 -9.62 22.93
N PRO A 217 30.33 -9.53 24.17
CA PRO A 217 31.05 -8.83 25.22
C PRO A 217 32.33 -9.58 25.60
N PRO A 218 33.31 -8.90 26.21
CA PRO A 218 34.55 -9.52 26.65
C PRO A 218 34.30 -10.77 27.50
N GLY A 219 35.00 -11.86 27.18
CA GLY A 219 34.84 -13.15 27.86
C GLY A 219 33.80 -14.09 27.24
N PHE A 220 33.06 -13.65 26.22
CA PHE A 220 32.13 -14.50 25.47
C PHE A 220 32.48 -14.55 23.97
N TYR A 221 32.12 -15.65 23.31
CA TYR A 221 32.33 -15.89 21.88
C TYR A 221 31.29 -16.88 21.33
N GLY A 222 31.37 -17.17 20.03
CA GLY A 222 30.38 -17.96 19.31
C GLY A 222 29.42 -17.08 18.50
N ILE A 223 28.62 -17.70 17.62
CA ILE A 223 27.75 -16.97 16.68
C ILE A 223 26.68 -16.12 17.41
N ASN A 224 26.26 -16.57 18.59
CA ASN A 224 25.28 -15.93 19.44
C ASN A 224 25.82 -15.61 20.85
N CYS A 225 27.15 -15.56 21.03
CA CYS A 225 27.79 -15.22 22.31
C CYS A 225 27.41 -16.14 23.47
N ASP A 226 27.14 -17.41 23.18
CA ASP A 226 26.74 -18.44 24.13
C ASP A 226 27.94 -19.10 24.84
N LYS A 227 29.13 -19.05 24.25
CA LYS A 227 30.33 -19.69 24.80
C LYS A 227 31.12 -18.70 25.64
N ALA A 228 31.51 -19.10 26.84
CA ALA A 228 32.43 -18.35 27.68
C ALA A 228 33.89 -18.76 27.41
N ASN A 229 34.80 -17.78 27.38
CA ASN A 229 36.23 -18.02 27.29
C ASN A 229 36.75 -18.43 28.67
N CYS A 230 37.03 -19.73 28.82
CA CYS A 230 37.50 -20.34 30.05
C CYS A 230 38.95 -20.74 29.88
N THR A 231 39.87 -19.80 30.11
CA THR A 231 41.30 -20.11 30.19
C THR A 231 41.65 -20.87 31.48
N THR A 232 40.79 -20.75 32.49
CA THR A 232 40.94 -21.38 33.79
C THR A 232 40.09 -22.65 33.86
N THR A 233 40.71 -23.78 34.20
CA THR A 233 40.00 -25.05 34.41
C THR A 233 39.27 -25.02 35.74
N CYS A 234 37.97 -25.29 35.74
CA CYS A 234 37.22 -25.57 36.97
C CYS A 234 37.38 -27.05 37.32
N PHE A 235 37.92 -27.34 38.50
CA PHE A 235 38.14 -28.68 39.01
C PHE A 235 36.87 -29.27 39.63
N ASN A 236 36.92 -30.57 39.95
CA ASN A 236 35.88 -31.28 40.71
C ASN A 236 34.46 -31.17 40.15
N GLY A 237 34.32 -31.03 38.83
CA GLY A 237 33.02 -30.89 38.15
C GLY A 237 32.44 -29.47 38.17
N GLY A 238 33.23 -28.46 38.54
CA GLY A 238 32.84 -27.06 38.44
C GLY A 238 32.53 -26.62 37.02
N THR A 239 31.52 -25.75 36.87
CA THR A 239 31.10 -25.21 35.56
C THR A 239 31.65 -23.80 35.38
N CYS A 240 32.46 -23.60 34.34
CA CYS A 240 32.92 -22.26 33.98
C CYS A 240 31.82 -21.49 33.25
N PHE A 241 31.56 -20.25 33.67
CA PHE A 241 30.56 -19.37 33.05
C PHE A 241 31.12 -18.00 32.64
N TYR A 242 32.34 -17.66 33.07
CA TYR A 242 33.05 -16.44 32.69
C TYR A 242 34.56 -16.62 32.90
N LEU A 243 35.37 -15.74 32.31
CA LEU A 243 36.83 -15.78 32.43
C LEU A 243 37.27 -15.81 33.90
N GLY A 244 37.90 -16.92 34.32
CA GLY A 244 38.39 -17.10 35.69
C GLY A 244 37.31 -17.25 36.76
N LYS A 245 36.06 -17.57 36.38
CA LYS A 245 34.95 -17.76 37.32
C LYS A 245 34.26 -19.11 37.13
N CYS A 246 34.23 -19.88 38.22
CA CYS A 246 33.65 -21.21 38.29
C CYS A 246 32.42 -21.22 39.22
N ILE A 247 31.40 -22.00 38.84
CA ILE A 247 30.32 -22.41 39.75
C ILE A 247 30.73 -23.76 40.33
N CYS A 248 30.94 -23.80 41.64
CA CYS A 248 31.37 -25.01 42.33
C CYS A 248 30.18 -25.86 42.79
N PRO A 249 30.26 -27.20 42.65
CA PRO A 249 29.28 -28.11 43.24
C PRO A 249 29.32 -28.04 44.77
N SER A 250 28.25 -28.46 45.42
CA SER A 250 28.18 -28.53 46.88
C SER A 250 29.32 -29.37 47.48
N GLY A 251 29.99 -28.82 48.50
CA GLY A 251 31.16 -29.41 49.16
C GLY A 251 32.51 -29.03 48.52
N TYR A 252 32.52 -28.15 47.51
CA TYR A 252 33.75 -27.60 46.93
C TYR A 252 33.73 -26.06 46.92
N GLU A 253 34.88 -25.46 47.21
CA GLU A 253 35.11 -24.03 47.25
C GLU A 253 36.42 -23.63 46.56
N GLY A 254 36.69 -22.32 46.46
CA GLY A 254 37.83 -21.76 45.74
C GLY A 254 37.47 -21.19 44.37
N ASP A 255 38.38 -20.40 43.79
CA ASP A 255 38.16 -19.76 42.47
C ASP A 255 38.09 -20.80 41.32
N GLN A 256 38.65 -22.00 41.52
CA GLN A 256 38.67 -23.10 40.56
C GLN A 256 37.98 -24.37 41.10
N CYS A 257 37.26 -24.29 42.23
CA CYS A 257 36.64 -25.44 42.90
C CYS A 257 37.64 -26.52 43.35
N GLU A 258 38.84 -26.10 43.71
CA GLU A 258 39.97 -26.95 44.06
C GLU A 258 39.99 -27.38 45.53
N ILE A 259 39.24 -26.70 46.39
CA ILE A 259 39.16 -26.97 47.83
C ILE A 259 37.93 -27.83 48.07
N SER A 260 38.09 -28.99 48.70
CA SER A 260 36.98 -29.76 49.27
C SER A 260 36.73 -29.33 50.71
N GLU A 261 35.48 -29.05 51.08
CA GLU A 261 35.07 -28.89 52.48
C GLU A 261 35.15 -30.21 53.27
#